data_AF-A0A6C0HEC0-F1
#
_entry.id   AF-A0A6C0HEC0-F1
#
_cell.length_a   1.000
_cell.length_b   1.000
_cell.length_c   1.000
_cell.angle_alpha   90.00
_cell.angle_beta   90.00
_cell.angle_gamma   90.00
#
_symmetry.space_group_name_H-M   'P 1'
#
loop_
_entity.id
_entity.type
_entity.pdbx_description
1 polymer ?
#
loop_
_entity_poly.entity_id
_entity_poly.type
_entity_poly.pdbx_seq_one_letter_code
_entity_poly.pdbx_strand_id
1 'polypeptide(L)'
;MQTINTNKSDECIELKNIKYKTMLLSGNVINEIKSSKDDLTNLEKFLEDDKQNNQNEPWSKLDKTIKTKKLLSFAEKYIKDKNFDEEEEKLLIAFLKDCLDRKKLQRVKDVDYDKTTGEIKDVPALSYNKSTKHFTLKNLDKQRVSTLKSLPPKKGTTRGTVKNTKAEDSSDEEKDDN
;
A
#
# COMPACT_ATOMS: atom_id res chain seq x y z
N MET A 1 -44.08 20.64 -47.62
CA MET A 1 -43.85 19.19 -47.61
C MET A 1 -42.84 18.86 -48.70
N GLN A 2 -41.62 18.44 -48.32
CA GLN A 2 -40.86 17.34 -48.97
C GLN A 2 -39.51 17.20 -48.24
N THR A 3 -39.34 16.03 -47.61
CA THR A 3 -38.08 15.44 -47.13
C THR A 3 -37.24 14.97 -48.34
N ILE A 4 -35.90 14.91 -48.28
CA ILE A 4 -35.09 13.69 -47.98
C ILE A 4 -33.61 14.09 -47.78
N ASN A 5 -32.98 13.43 -46.80
CA ASN A 5 -31.55 13.36 -46.45
C ASN A 5 -30.54 13.26 -47.61
N THR A 6 -29.40 13.95 -47.47
CA THR A 6 -28.08 13.39 -47.83
C THR A 6 -26.99 13.92 -46.88
N ASN A 7 -26.65 13.13 -45.87
CA ASN A 7 -25.35 13.21 -45.18
C ASN A 7 -24.27 12.82 -46.20
N LYS A 8 -23.65 13.80 -46.86
CA LYS A 8 -22.45 13.59 -47.65
C LYS A 8 -21.26 13.88 -46.73
N SER A 9 -20.59 12.83 -46.29
CA SER A 9 -19.28 12.95 -45.67
C SER A 9 -18.31 13.44 -46.75
N ASP A 10 -17.99 14.73 -46.74
CA ASP A 10 -16.96 15.29 -47.59
C ASP A 10 -15.60 14.73 -47.15
N GLU A 11 -15.23 13.57 -47.70
CA GLU A 11 -13.90 13.01 -47.56
C GLU A 11 -12.87 14.03 -48.04
N CYS A 12 -11.92 14.36 -47.15
CA CYS A 12 -10.86 15.31 -47.41
C CYS A 12 -10.10 14.96 -48.71
N ILE A 13 -9.97 15.93 -49.60
CA ILE A 13 -9.32 15.77 -50.92
C ILE A 13 -7.88 15.28 -50.76
N GLU A 14 -7.19 15.73 -49.71
CA GLU A 14 -5.84 15.29 -49.36
C GLU A 14 -5.79 13.78 -49.06
N LEU A 15 -6.78 13.23 -48.36
CA LEU A 15 -6.86 11.79 -48.09
C LEU A 15 -7.04 10.98 -49.38
N LYS A 16 -7.84 11.46 -50.33
CA LYS A 16 -8.02 10.79 -51.64
C LYS A 16 -6.71 10.74 -52.42
N ASN A 17 -5.96 11.85 -52.42
CA ASN A 17 -4.68 11.95 -53.10
C ASN A 17 -3.63 11.01 -52.46
N ILE A 18 -3.59 10.94 -51.13
CA ILE A 18 -2.70 10.02 -50.41
C ILE A 18 -3.08 8.56 -50.70
N LYS A 19 -4.37 8.20 -50.62
CA LYS A 19 -4.86 6.83 -50.90
C LYS A 19 -4.52 6.39 -52.32
N TYR A 20 -4.73 7.27 -53.30
CA TYR A 20 -4.43 7.00 -54.70
C TYR A 20 -2.92 6.82 -54.94
N LYS A 21 -2.08 7.70 -54.38
CA LYS A 21 -0.62 7.59 -54.46
C LYS A 21 -0.12 6.29 -53.84
N THR A 22 -0.66 5.89 -52.69
CA THR A 22 -0.29 4.66 -52.01
C THR A 22 -0.75 3.42 -52.77
N MET A 23 -1.94 3.45 -53.39
CA MET A 23 -2.44 2.36 -54.24
C MET A 23 -1.52 2.12 -55.45
N LEU A 24 -1.09 3.19 -56.11
CA LEU A 24 -0.15 3.11 -57.24
C LEU A 24 1.21 2.54 -56.84
N LEU A 25 1.68 2.86 -55.62
CA LEU A 25 3.01 2.47 -55.15
C LEU A 25 3.05 1.05 -54.57
N SER A 26 1.96 0.63 -53.92
CA SER A 26 1.95 -0.56 -53.07
C SER A 26 1.15 -1.73 -53.66
N GLY A 27 0.40 -1.49 -54.75
CA GLY A 27 -0.43 -2.49 -55.44
C GLY A 27 -1.64 -3.02 -54.66
N ASN A 28 -1.63 -2.88 -53.33
CA ASN A 28 -2.67 -3.34 -52.44
C ASN A 28 -3.56 -2.18 -52.00
N VAL A 29 -4.87 -2.34 -52.15
CA VAL A 29 -5.86 -1.41 -51.58
C VAL A 29 -5.73 -1.48 -50.06
N ILE A 30 -5.32 -0.38 -49.42
CA ILE A 30 -5.43 -0.25 -47.97
C ILE A 30 -6.91 -0.22 -47.64
N ASN A 31 -7.45 -1.39 -47.27
CA ASN A 31 -8.73 -1.43 -46.59
C ASN A 31 -8.57 -0.63 -45.31
N GLU A 32 -9.34 0.43 -45.21
CA GLU A 32 -9.40 1.26 -44.02
C GLU A 32 -9.65 0.32 -42.85
N ILE A 33 -8.76 0.35 -41.86
CA ILE A 33 -8.99 -0.33 -40.59
C ILE A 33 -10.16 0.42 -39.97
N LYS A 34 -11.38 0.04 -40.37
CA LYS A 34 -12.56 0.33 -39.59
C LYS A 34 -12.28 -0.39 -38.30
N SER A 35 -11.85 0.34 -37.27
CA SER A 35 -11.80 -0.19 -35.90
C SER A 35 -13.12 -0.88 -35.70
N SER A 36 -13.08 -2.20 -35.69
CA SER A 36 -14.29 -2.98 -35.60
C SER A 36 -14.87 -2.67 -34.23
N LYS A 37 -16.20 -2.69 -34.10
CA LYS A 37 -16.82 -2.54 -32.79
C LYS A 37 -16.25 -3.58 -31.80
N ASP A 38 -15.82 -4.72 -32.32
CA ASP A 38 -15.17 -5.79 -31.59
C ASP A 38 -13.82 -5.36 -30.99
N ASP A 39 -12.99 -4.60 -31.71
CA ASP A 39 -11.71 -4.07 -31.19
C ASP A 39 -11.92 -3.11 -30.00
N LEU A 40 -12.94 -2.24 -30.07
CA LEU A 40 -13.28 -1.34 -28.98
C LEU A 40 -13.79 -2.11 -27.75
N THR A 41 -14.65 -3.11 -27.95
CA THR A 41 -15.14 -3.95 -26.84
C THR A 41 -14.04 -4.83 -26.24
N ASN A 42 -13.06 -5.26 -27.04
CA ASN A 42 -11.91 -6.02 -26.57
C ASN A 42 -11.00 -5.13 -25.70
N LEU A 43 -10.78 -3.89 -26.11
CA LEU A 43 -10.06 -2.90 -25.33
C LEU A 43 -10.79 -2.57 -24.02
N GLU A 44 -12.11 -2.33 -24.07
CA GLU A 44 -12.91 -2.11 -22.87
C GLU A 44 -12.81 -3.30 -21.91
N LYS A 45 -12.91 -4.52 -22.42
CA LYS A 45 -12.77 -5.74 -21.62
C LYS A 45 -11.37 -5.87 -21.02
N PHE A 46 -10.32 -5.60 -21.79
CA PHE A 46 -8.94 -5.63 -21.29
C PHE A 46 -8.73 -4.61 -20.17
N LEU A 47 -9.25 -3.39 -20.34
CA LEU A 47 -9.20 -2.34 -19.31
C LEU A 47 -10.00 -2.71 -18.06
N GLU A 48 -11.16 -3.34 -18.22
CA GLU A 48 -11.98 -3.81 -17.10
C GLU A 48 -11.30 -4.98 -16.37
N ASP A 49 -10.68 -5.92 -17.10
CA ASP A 49 -9.92 -7.04 -16.57
C ASP A 49 -8.69 -6.55 -15.79
N ASP A 50 -7.95 -5.56 -16.31
CA ASP A 50 -6.81 -4.93 -15.60
C ASP A 50 -7.27 -4.18 -14.34
N LYS A 51 -8.39 -3.46 -14.42
CA LYS A 51 -8.98 -2.77 -13.27
C LYS A 51 -9.42 -3.76 -12.19
N GLN A 52 -10.02 -4.89 -12.57
CA GLN A 52 -10.39 -5.96 -11.64
C GLN A 52 -9.16 -6.65 -11.06
N ASN A 53 -8.14 -6.92 -11.88
CA ASN A 53 -6.90 -7.52 -11.42
C ASN A 53 -6.18 -6.63 -10.40
N ASN A 54 -6.23 -5.31 -10.58
CA ASN A 54 -5.70 -4.32 -9.63
C ASN A 54 -6.48 -4.31 -8.30
N GLN A 55 -7.80 -4.56 -8.31
CA GLN A 55 -8.58 -4.70 -7.06
C GLN A 55 -8.24 -5.98 -6.29
N ASN A 56 -7.87 -7.05 -7.00
CA ASN A 56 -7.63 -8.37 -6.42
C ASN A 56 -6.15 -8.59 -6.05
N GLU A 57 -5.32 -7.54 -6.12
CA GLU A 57 -3.91 -7.67 -5.82
C GLU A 57 -3.64 -8.07 -4.37
N PRO A 58 -2.64 -8.93 -4.13
CA PRO A 58 -2.22 -9.25 -2.78
C PRO A 58 -1.66 -8.01 -2.09
N TRP A 59 -1.87 -7.89 -0.77
CA TRP A 59 -1.41 -6.77 0.06
C TRP A 59 0.03 -6.32 -0.22
N SER A 60 0.96 -7.23 -0.50
CA SER A 60 2.34 -6.89 -0.81
C SER A 60 2.51 -6.02 -2.06
N LYS A 61 1.66 -6.20 -3.09
CA LYS A 61 1.72 -5.50 -4.38
C LYS A 61 1.01 -4.14 -4.39
N LEU A 62 0.07 -3.92 -3.46
CA LEU A 62 -0.66 -2.65 -3.38
C LEU A 62 0.27 -1.45 -3.17
N ASP A 63 -0.06 -0.33 -3.82
CA ASP A 63 0.65 0.93 -3.64
C ASP A 63 0.50 1.50 -2.23
N LYS A 64 1.51 2.26 -1.81
CA LYS A 64 1.49 2.96 -0.51
C LYS A 64 0.22 3.79 -0.33
N THR A 65 -0.22 4.50 -1.37
CA THR A 65 -1.43 5.33 -1.33
C THR A 65 -2.68 4.51 -1.08
N ILE A 66 -2.81 3.35 -1.73
CA ILE A 66 -3.96 2.45 -1.56
C ILE A 66 -3.91 1.84 -0.15
N LYS A 67 -2.74 1.36 0.28
CA LYS A 67 -2.51 0.84 1.65
C LYS A 67 -2.90 1.86 2.72
N THR A 68 -2.50 3.12 2.56
CA THR A 68 -2.86 4.20 3.48
C THR A 68 -4.38 4.40 3.54
N LYS A 69 -5.05 4.48 2.39
CA LYS A 69 -6.52 4.63 2.35
C LYS A 69 -7.23 3.46 3.06
N LYS A 70 -6.78 2.22 2.82
CA LYS A 70 -7.35 1.04 3.47
C LYS A 70 -7.06 0.99 4.97
N LEU A 71 -5.88 1.43 5.42
CA LEU A 71 -5.56 1.55 6.85
C LEU A 71 -6.43 2.61 7.55
N LEU A 72 -6.74 3.72 6.88
CA LEU A 72 -7.64 4.74 7.43
C LEU A 72 -9.05 4.17 7.63
N SER A 73 -9.60 3.50 6.61
CA SER A 73 -10.89 2.82 6.73
C SER A 73 -10.90 1.74 7.81
N PHE A 74 -9.77 1.04 8.01
CA PHE A 74 -9.62 0.09 9.11
C PHE A 74 -9.60 0.79 10.48
N ALA A 75 -8.90 1.92 10.62
CA ALA A 75 -8.85 2.68 11.86
C ALA A 75 -10.26 3.12 12.29
N GLU A 76 -11.05 3.67 11.36
CA GLU A 76 -12.43 4.08 11.61
C GLU A 76 -13.32 2.91 12.09
N LYS A 77 -13.18 1.72 11.47
CA LYS A 77 -13.89 0.51 11.92
C LYS A 77 -13.44 0.08 13.31
N TYR A 78 -12.14 0.07 13.54
CA TYR A 78 -11.56 -0.33 14.82
C TYR A 78 -11.98 0.58 15.98
N ILE A 79 -12.13 1.89 15.72
CA ILE A 79 -12.64 2.86 16.70
C ILE A 79 -14.11 2.60 16.99
N LYS A 80 -14.94 2.37 15.96
CA LYS A 80 -16.37 2.03 16.15
C LYS A 80 -16.55 0.75 16.96
N ASP A 81 -15.72 -0.26 16.72
CA ASP A 81 -15.80 -1.54 17.41
C ASP A 81 -15.34 -1.45 18.88
N LYS A 82 -14.44 -0.52 19.20
CA LYS A 82 -13.86 -0.37 20.54
C LYS A 82 -14.36 0.83 21.33
N ASN A 83 -15.12 1.74 20.72
CA ASN A 83 -15.55 3.03 21.27
C ASN A 83 -14.40 3.82 21.91
N PHE A 84 -13.31 4.02 21.16
CA PHE A 84 -12.19 4.85 21.61
C PHE A 84 -12.50 6.35 21.48
N ASP A 85 -11.76 7.16 22.24
CA ASP A 85 -11.87 8.62 22.24
C ASP A 85 -11.25 9.24 20.97
N GLU A 86 -11.68 10.46 20.61
CA GLU A 86 -11.19 11.17 19.41
C GLU A 86 -9.66 11.40 19.43
N GLU A 87 -9.06 11.54 20.61
CA GLU A 87 -7.61 11.68 20.75
C GLU A 87 -6.87 10.38 20.43
N GLU A 88 -7.45 9.23 20.80
CA GLU A 88 -6.87 7.92 20.53
C GLU A 88 -7.02 7.53 19.05
N GLU A 89 -8.08 8.01 18.40
CA GLU A 89 -8.25 7.91 16.95
C GLU A 89 -7.10 8.58 16.20
N LYS A 90 -6.78 9.84 16.54
CA LYS A 90 -5.69 10.58 15.89
C LYS A 90 -4.36 9.88 16.09
N LEU A 91 -4.11 9.37 17.30
CA LEU A 91 -2.91 8.59 17.62
C LEU A 91 -2.83 7.30 16.82
N LEU A 92 -3.94 6.56 16.68
CA LEU A 92 -4.00 5.34 15.88
C LEU A 92 -3.71 5.63 14.41
N ILE A 93 -4.36 6.64 13.83
CA ILE A 93 -4.16 7.04 12.43
C ILE A 93 -2.70 7.46 12.19
N ALA A 94 -2.13 8.28 13.07
CA ALA A 94 -0.73 8.70 12.98
C ALA A 94 0.22 7.50 13.09
N PHE A 95 -0.03 6.60 14.04
CA PHE A 95 0.76 5.39 14.24
C PHE A 95 0.70 4.46 13.02
N LEU A 96 -0.48 4.25 12.44
CA LEU A 96 -0.68 3.44 11.25
C LEU A 96 0.05 4.01 10.03
N LYS A 97 0.05 5.34 9.86
CA LYS A 97 0.84 6.03 8.83
C LYS A 97 2.34 5.84 9.04
N ASP A 98 2.84 6.07 10.26
CA ASP A 98 4.25 5.89 10.61
C ASP A 98 4.69 4.41 10.43
N CYS A 99 3.81 3.44 10.70
CA CYS A 99 4.08 2.03 10.46
C CYS A 99 4.21 1.69 8.96
N LEU A 100 3.43 2.34 8.10
CA LEU A 100 3.57 2.22 6.64
C LEU A 100 4.88 2.87 6.16
N ASP A 101 5.23 4.04 6.70
CA ASP A 101 6.46 4.76 6.36
C ASP A 101 7.72 3.97 6.75
N ARG A 102 7.71 3.36 7.94
CA ARG A 102 8.77 2.48 8.44
C ARG A 102 8.77 1.07 7.83
N LYS A 103 7.93 0.81 6.83
CA LYS A 103 7.81 -0.47 6.11
C LYS A 103 7.48 -1.67 7.02
N LYS A 104 6.85 -1.44 8.19
CA LYS A 104 6.52 -2.51 9.16
C LYS A 104 5.32 -3.36 8.76
N LEU A 105 4.48 -2.87 7.85
CA LEU A 105 3.25 -3.52 7.38
C LEU A 105 3.33 -3.89 5.89
N GLN A 106 4.51 -4.22 5.37
CA GLN A 106 4.66 -4.54 3.95
C GLN A 106 4.31 -5.98 3.59
N ARG A 107 4.47 -6.92 4.52
CA ARG A 107 4.28 -8.35 4.22
C ARG A 107 2.83 -8.74 4.44
N VAL A 108 2.38 -9.74 3.68
CA VAL A 108 1.04 -10.33 3.81
C VAL A 108 0.81 -10.94 5.20
N LYS A 109 1.89 -11.35 5.90
CA LYS A 109 1.78 -11.90 7.27
C LYS A 109 1.53 -10.84 8.34
N ASP A 110 1.78 -9.56 8.04
CA ASP A 110 1.67 -8.48 9.02
C ASP A 110 0.25 -7.87 9.02
N VAL A 111 -0.57 -8.14 7.99
CA VAL A 111 -1.91 -7.57 7.78
C VAL A 111 -2.86 -8.65 7.24
N ASP A 112 -4.01 -8.86 7.90
CA ASP A 112 -5.07 -9.74 7.42
C ASP A 112 -5.93 -8.98 6.41
N TYR A 113 -5.47 -9.01 5.16
CA TYR A 113 -6.15 -8.39 4.02
C TYR A 113 -7.02 -9.41 3.28
N ASP A 114 -8.28 -9.07 3.07
CA ASP A 114 -9.20 -9.84 2.26
C ASP A 114 -9.22 -9.30 0.82
N LYS A 115 -8.74 -10.10 -0.13
CA LYS A 115 -8.69 -9.76 -1.55
C LYS A 115 -10.07 -9.66 -2.20
N THR A 116 -11.07 -10.32 -1.62
CA THR A 116 -12.43 -10.38 -2.19
C THR A 116 -13.25 -9.15 -1.82
N THR A 117 -13.13 -8.67 -0.58
CA THR A 117 -13.78 -7.42 -0.14
C THR A 117 -12.89 -6.19 -0.38
N GLY A 118 -11.58 -6.41 -0.54
CA GLY A 118 -10.58 -5.37 -0.68
C GLY A 118 -10.36 -4.59 0.63
N GLU A 119 -10.69 -5.17 1.78
CA GLU A 119 -10.61 -4.51 3.09
C GLU A 119 -9.64 -5.23 4.03
N ILE A 120 -9.11 -4.47 5.00
CA ILE A 120 -8.28 -5.01 6.07
C ILE A 120 -9.20 -5.45 7.19
N LYS A 121 -9.16 -6.73 7.56
CA LYS A 121 -9.96 -7.29 8.66
C LYS A 121 -9.29 -7.04 10.00
N ASP A 122 -8.00 -7.32 10.08
CA ASP A 122 -7.24 -7.14 11.30
C ASP A 122 -5.75 -6.91 11.00
N VAL A 123 -5.04 -6.34 11.97
CA VAL A 123 -3.59 -6.23 11.99
C VAL A 123 -3.11 -7.06 13.18
N PRO A 124 -2.72 -8.34 12.99
CA PRO A 124 -2.44 -9.25 14.11
C PRO A 124 -1.31 -8.78 15.04
N ALA A 125 -0.39 -7.96 14.51
CA ALA A 125 0.70 -7.36 15.27
C ALA A 125 0.23 -6.19 16.15
N LEU A 126 -0.94 -5.60 15.90
CA LEU A 126 -1.42 -4.42 16.60
C LEU A 126 -1.78 -4.76 18.05
N SER A 127 -1.10 -4.09 18.98
CA SER A 127 -1.35 -4.21 20.42
C SER A 127 -1.53 -2.82 21.00
N TYR A 128 -2.68 -2.60 21.62
CA TYR A 128 -2.98 -1.38 22.34
C TYR A 128 -2.65 -1.57 23.83
N ASN A 129 -1.80 -0.71 24.38
CA ASN A 129 -1.50 -0.70 25.80
C ASN A 129 -2.42 0.32 26.50
N LYS A 130 -3.43 -0.19 27.21
CA LYS A 130 -4.40 0.62 27.97
C LYS A 130 -3.75 1.49 29.05
N SER A 131 -2.62 1.06 29.62
CA SER A 131 -1.95 1.77 30.71
C SER A 131 -1.22 3.01 30.22
N THR A 132 -0.69 2.98 28.99
CA THR A 132 0.12 4.08 28.44
C THR A 132 -0.55 4.76 27.26
N LYS A 133 -1.78 4.35 26.89
CA LYS A 133 -2.53 4.81 25.71
C LYS A 133 -1.68 4.80 24.42
N HIS A 134 -0.77 3.83 24.31
CA HIS A 134 0.13 3.73 23.16
C HIS A 134 -0.18 2.50 22.31
N PHE A 135 -0.23 2.72 20.99
CA PHE A 135 -0.29 1.66 19.99
C PHE A 135 1.12 1.15 19.70
N THR A 136 1.25 -0.17 19.65
CA THR A 136 2.52 -0.85 19.38
C THR A 136 2.29 -2.01 18.42
N LEU A 137 3.30 -2.34 17.61
CA LEU A 137 3.31 -3.57 16.82
C LEU A 137 4.20 -4.60 17.53
N LYS A 138 3.61 -5.71 17.97
CA LYS A 138 4.34 -6.87 18.51
C LYS A 138 4.94 -7.66 17.35
N ASN A 139 6.15 -8.19 17.54
CA ASN A 139 6.74 -9.10 16.57
C ASN A 139 5.96 -10.42 16.56
N LEU A 140 5.34 -10.74 15.42
CA LEU A 140 4.60 -12.00 15.21
C LEU A 140 5.51 -13.20 14.94
N ASP A 141 6.81 -12.98 14.76
CA ASP A 141 7.78 -14.04 14.52
C ASP A 141 8.07 -14.81 15.83
N LYS A 142 7.17 -15.73 16.16
CA LYS A 142 7.27 -16.66 17.30
C LYS A 142 8.55 -17.52 17.25
N GLN A 143 9.18 -17.65 16.08
CA GLN A 143 10.36 -18.48 15.86
C GLN A 143 11.68 -17.72 16.00
N ARG A 144 11.65 -16.38 16.15
CA ARG A 144 12.85 -15.63 16.50
C ARG A 144 13.17 -15.86 17.97
N VAL A 145 13.71 -17.04 18.27
CA VAL A 145 14.29 -17.38 19.57
C VAL A 145 15.33 -16.29 19.84
N SER A 146 15.10 -15.50 20.88
CA SER A 146 16.09 -14.51 21.31
C SER A 146 17.40 -15.24 21.53
N THR A 147 18.42 -14.93 20.74
CA THR A 147 19.74 -15.56 20.84
C THR A 147 20.37 -15.35 22.23
N LEU A 148 19.80 -14.46 23.05
CA LEU A 148 20.10 -14.34 24.49
C LEU A 148 19.84 -15.63 25.29
N LYS A 149 18.88 -16.48 24.89
CA LYS A 149 18.67 -17.79 25.53
C LYS A 149 19.67 -18.85 25.08
N SER A 150 20.24 -18.72 23.89
CA SER A 150 21.30 -19.60 23.38
C SER A 150 22.70 -19.12 23.73
N LEU A 151 22.81 -17.90 24.27
CA LEU A 151 24.08 -17.39 24.76
C LEU A 151 24.48 -18.15 26.03
N PRO A 152 25.77 -18.51 26.19
CA PRO A 152 26.24 -19.11 27.42
C PRO A 152 25.90 -18.17 28.60
N PRO A 153 25.37 -18.69 29.72
CA PRO A 153 25.16 -17.86 30.90
C PRO A 153 26.50 -17.21 31.26
N LYS A 154 26.51 -15.89 31.40
CA LYS A 154 27.69 -15.12 31.80
C LYS A 154 28.14 -15.66 33.16
N LYS A 155 29.14 -16.55 33.14
CA LYS A 155 29.80 -17.06 34.34
C LYS A 155 30.31 -15.84 35.09
N GLY A 156 29.90 -15.68 36.34
CA GLY A 156 30.18 -14.49 37.14
C GLY A 156 31.66 -14.13 37.11
N THR A 157 32.03 -13.10 36.36
CA THR A 157 33.31 -12.41 36.52
C THR A 157 33.09 -11.31 37.55
N THR A 158 33.02 -11.71 38.82
CA THR A 158 33.58 -10.86 39.86
C THR A 158 35.08 -10.74 39.58
N ARG A 159 35.50 -9.56 39.11
CA ARG A 159 36.88 -9.03 38.98
C ARG A 159 37.70 -9.42 37.74
N GLY A 160 38.18 -8.37 37.06
CA GLY A 160 39.25 -8.33 36.04
C GLY A 160 38.77 -7.65 34.76
N THR A 161 39.29 -6.52 34.27
CA THR A 161 40.34 -5.59 34.69
C THR A 161 39.94 -4.21 34.15
N VAL A 162 40.13 -3.16 34.94
CA VAL A 162 40.02 -1.75 34.53
C VAL A 162 40.93 -1.44 33.34
N LYS A 163 40.37 -0.86 32.26
CA LYS A 163 40.92 0.27 31.47
C LYS A 163 40.05 0.52 30.22
N ASN A 164 39.15 1.48 30.28
CA ASN A 164 39.43 2.83 29.77
C ASN A 164 38.27 3.76 30.12
N THR A 165 38.56 4.71 31.01
CA THR A 165 37.69 5.81 31.43
C THR A 165 37.65 6.89 30.35
N LYS A 166 36.45 7.22 29.87
CA LYS A 166 35.96 8.62 29.86
C LYS A 166 34.45 8.63 29.63
N ALA A 167 33.70 8.71 30.73
CA ALA A 167 32.38 9.29 30.76
C ALA A 167 32.44 10.34 31.87
N GLU A 168 32.60 11.60 31.47
CA GLU A 168 32.14 12.69 32.31
C GLU A 168 30.64 12.77 32.07
N ASP A 169 29.85 12.44 33.08
CA ASP A 169 28.65 13.21 33.32
C ASP A 169 28.42 13.33 34.84
N SER A 170 28.04 14.52 35.21
CA SER A 170 28.09 15.11 36.54
C SER A 170 26.81 14.78 37.32
N SER A 171 27.01 14.18 38.50
CA SER A 171 26.26 14.39 39.76
C SER A 171 24.72 14.31 39.76
N ASP A 172 24.21 13.20 40.28
CA ASP A 172 22.90 13.09 40.94
C ASP A 172 22.94 13.63 42.38
N GLU A 173 21.89 14.37 42.72
CA GLU A 173 21.11 14.47 43.97
C GLU A 173 21.78 14.37 45.35
N GLU A 174 21.46 15.31 46.26
CA GLU A 174 21.00 14.93 47.61
C GLU A 174 19.87 15.86 48.11
N LYS A 175 18.88 15.20 48.73
CA LYS A 175 17.80 15.78 49.54
C LYS A 175 18.31 15.92 50.97
N ASP A 176 17.99 17.04 51.62
CA ASP A 176 18.08 17.16 53.08
C ASP A 176 16.67 17.20 53.68
N ASP A 177 16.35 16.20 54.50
CA ASP A 177 15.34 16.25 55.54
C ASP A 177 16.00 16.77 56.84
N ASN A 178 15.64 17.97 57.30
CA ASN A 178 15.31 18.30 58.70
C ASN A 178 14.75 19.73 58.82
#